data_AF-A0A9W7CXD7-F1
#
_entry.id   AF-A0A9W7CXD7-F1
#
_cell.length_a   1.000
_cell.length_b   1.000
_cell.length_c   1.000
_cell.angle_alpha   90.00
_cell.angle_beta   90.00
_cell.angle_gamma   90.00
#
_symmetry.space_group_name_H-M   'P 1'
#
loop_
_entity.id
_entity.type
_entity.pdbx_description
1 polymer ?
#
loop_
_entity_poly.entity_id
_entity_poly.type
_entity_poly.pdbx_seq_one_letter_code
_entity_poly.pdbx_strand_id
1 'polypeptide(L)'
;MMKQFAHLPPSQHDALKKLRSLLGPEGVSHVASQGPDAVNVRLEAFSSYENAMLEHLQQRMTAVKASVTRTTTSTNGLKPKALMVSVTTFEGKEGESLLLWTRELEMAMGSALLKTEQQRVALAISKLGGRARKWDVRSVGGDVTPDMGTAEAATLASICSA
;
A
#
# COMPACT_ATOMS: atom_id res chain seq x y z
N MET A 1 -16.37 -31.07 12.22
CA MET A 1 -16.97 -29.78 12.60
C MET A 1 -17.37 -29.00 11.34
N MET A 2 -18.40 -29.42 10.59
CA MET A 2 -18.87 -28.74 9.36
C MET A 2 -20.39 -28.87 9.11
N LYS A 3 -21.20 -29.22 10.12
CA LYS A 3 -22.66 -29.39 9.92
C LYS A 3 -23.49 -28.13 10.12
N GLN A 4 -22.94 -27.08 10.76
CA GLN A 4 -23.68 -25.86 11.09
C GLN A 4 -23.88 -24.90 9.90
N PHE A 5 -23.06 -25.02 8.86
CA PHE A 5 -23.03 -24.09 7.72
C PHE A 5 -23.51 -24.74 6.42
N ALA A 6 -24.07 -25.96 6.48
CA ALA A 6 -24.49 -26.74 5.33
C ALA A 6 -25.69 -26.15 4.57
N HIS A 7 -26.42 -25.22 5.18
CA HIS A 7 -27.59 -24.55 4.61
C HIS A 7 -27.26 -23.26 3.85
N LEU A 8 -25.99 -22.86 3.77
CA LEU A 8 -25.60 -21.60 3.13
C LEU A 8 -25.49 -21.74 1.60
N PRO A 9 -25.99 -20.76 0.83
CA PRO A 9 -25.85 -20.72 -0.61
C PRO A 9 -24.37 -20.66 -1.03
N PRO A 10 -23.98 -21.22 -2.19
CA PRO A 10 -22.59 -21.27 -2.64
C PRO A 10 -21.91 -19.90 -2.76
N SER A 11 -22.67 -18.85 -3.07
CA SER A 11 -22.19 -17.46 -3.17
C SER A 11 -21.63 -16.93 -1.85
N GLN A 12 -22.09 -17.46 -0.73
CA GLN A 12 -21.74 -17.03 0.61
C GLN A 12 -20.57 -17.81 1.21
N HIS A 13 -20.11 -18.88 0.56
CA HIS A 13 -19.02 -19.72 1.08
C HIS A 13 -17.68 -18.98 1.14
N ASP A 14 -17.44 -18.07 0.19
CA ASP A 14 -16.23 -17.25 0.19
C ASP A 14 -16.25 -16.21 1.32
N ALA A 15 -17.36 -15.50 1.48
CA ALA A 15 -17.58 -14.58 2.59
C ALA A 15 -17.44 -15.32 3.95
N LEU A 16 -17.94 -16.54 4.06
CA LEU A 16 -17.84 -17.35 5.28
C LEU A 16 -16.39 -17.77 5.57
N LYS A 17 -15.61 -18.02 4.51
CA LYS A 17 -14.17 -18.34 4.62
C LYS A 17 -13.35 -17.14 5.06
N LYS A 18 -13.67 -15.94 4.57
CA LYS A 18 -13.04 -14.69 5.02
C LYS A 18 -13.42 -14.36 6.45
N LEU A 19 -14.70 -14.44 6.78
CA LEU A 19 -15.23 -14.15 8.11
C LEU A 19 -14.65 -15.09 9.18
N ARG A 20 -14.53 -16.40 8.90
CA ARG A 20 -13.87 -17.33 9.85
C ARG A 20 -12.38 -17.02 10.05
N SER A 21 -11.70 -16.55 9.00
CA SER A 21 -10.29 -16.19 9.06
C SER A 21 -10.08 -14.94 9.91
N LEU A 22 -11.06 -14.03 9.93
CA LEU A 22 -11.02 -12.80 10.70
C LEU A 22 -11.40 -13.01 12.17
N LEU A 23 -12.41 -13.83 12.45
CA LEU A 23 -12.98 -13.99 13.79
C LEU A 23 -12.27 -15.04 14.67
N GLY A 24 -11.50 -15.94 14.07
CA GLY A 24 -10.90 -17.07 14.80
C GLY A 24 -11.93 -18.09 15.32
N PRO A 25 -11.48 -19.17 15.97
CA PRO A 25 -12.35 -20.29 16.35
C PRO A 25 -13.45 -19.90 17.36
N GLU A 26 -13.15 -19.04 18.32
CA GLU A 26 -14.11 -18.60 19.35
C GLU A 26 -15.20 -17.70 18.76
N GLY A 27 -14.83 -16.75 17.90
CA GLY A 27 -15.80 -15.88 17.23
C GLY A 27 -16.71 -16.64 16.26
N VAL A 28 -16.19 -17.67 15.60
CA VAL A 28 -16.98 -18.56 14.73
C VAL A 28 -17.99 -19.38 15.54
N SER A 29 -17.60 -19.88 16.71
CA SER A 29 -18.50 -20.62 17.61
C SER A 29 -19.68 -19.75 18.07
N HIS A 30 -19.39 -18.52 18.47
CA HIS A 30 -20.40 -17.54 18.87
C HIS A 30 -21.36 -17.17 17.72
N VAL A 31 -20.83 -16.98 16.51
CA VAL A 31 -21.67 -16.69 15.33
C VAL A 31 -22.56 -17.89 14.96
N ALA A 32 -22.04 -19.11 15.09
CA ALA A 32 -22.79 -20.34 14.83
C ALA A 32 -23.88 -20.62 15.89
N SER A 33 -23.66 -20.25 17.15
CA SER A 33 -24.65 -20.44 18.22
C SER A 33 -25.87 -19.52 18.11
N GLN A 34 -25.76 -18.44 17.34
CA GLN A 34 -26.83 -17.47 17.10
C GLN A 34 -27.85 -17.93 16.05
N GLY A 35 -27.67 -19.10 15.44
CA GLY A 35 -28.62 -19.71 14.51
C GLY A 35 -28.41 -19.28 13.04
N PRO A 36 -29.00 -20.05 12.10
CA PRO A 36 -28.72 -19.93 10.66
C PRO A 36 -29.12 -18.57 10.06
N ASP A 37 -30.24 -17.99 10.50
CA ASP A 37 -30.70 -16.68 9.99
C ASP A 37 -29.76 -15.55 10.40
N ALA A 38 -29.27 -15.57 11.64
CA ALA A 38 -28.34 -14.56 12.14
C ALA A 38 -26.95 -14.68 11.47
N VAL A 39 -26.52 -15.91 11.16
CA VAL A 39 -25.32 -16.16 10.35
C VAL A 39 -25.49 -15.54 8.96
N ASN A 40 -26.63 -15.79 8.30
CA ASN A 40 -26.92 -15.26 6.97
C ASN A 40 -26.93 -13.72 6.96
N VAL A 41 -27.62 -13.09 7.92
CA VAL A 41 -27.66 -11.63 8.07
C VAL A 41 -26.25 -11.04 8.26
N ARG A 42 -25.42 -11.65 9.11
CA ARG A 42 -24.03 -11.19 9.30
C ARG A 42 -23.19 -11.34 8.04
N LEU A 43 -23.44 -12.40 7.27
CA LEU A 43 -22.69 -12.68 6.07
C LEU A 43 -23.04 -11.73 4.92
N GLU A 44 -24.32 -11.37 4.82
CA GLU A 44 -24.80 -10.33 3.92
C GLU A 44 -24.27 -8.95 4.33
N ALA A 45 -24.29 -8.62 5.62
CA ALA A 45 -23.70 -7.38 6.13
C ALA A 45 -22.19 -7.30 5.83
N PHE A 46 -21.47 -8.41 6.00
CA PHE A 46 -20.06 -8.51 5.67
C PHE A 46 -19.81 -8.30 4.17
N SER A 47 -20.57 -8.99 3.32
CA SER A 47 -20.44 -8.88 1.86
C SER A 47 -20.80 -7.48 1.35
N SER A 48 -21.85 -6.88 1.92
CA SER A 48 -22.26 -5.49 1.64
C SER A 48 -21.16 -4.49 2.01
N TYR A 49 -20.54 -4.67 3.19
CA TYR A 49 -19.41 -3.83 3.61
C TYR A 49 -18.20 -3.98 2.68
N GLU A 50 -17.82 -5.21 2.29
CA GLU A 50 -16.73 -5.44 1.32
C GLU A 50 -17.03 -4.72 0.00
N ASN A 51 -18.26 -4.84 -0.51
CA ASN A 51 -18.66 -4.19 -1.77
C ASN A 51 -18.66 -2.66 -1.66
N ALA A 52 -19.18 -2.09 -0.57
CA ALA A 52 -19.19 -0.65 -0.34
C ALA A 52 -17.75 -0.09 -0.21
N MET A 53 -16.85 -0.85 0.42
CA MET A 53 -15.44 -0.50 0.49
C MET A 53 -14.78 -0.48 -0.90
N LEU A 54 -15.03 -1.51 -1.70
CA LEU A 54 -14.52 -1.58 -3.08
C LEU A 54 -15.05 -0.44 -3.94
N GLU A 55 -16.34 -0.12 -3.83
CA GLU A 55 -16.94 1.01 -4.55
C GLU A 55 -16.31 2.34 -4.13
N HIS A 56 -16.11 2.57 -2.82
CA HIS A 56 -15.46 3.77 -2.31
C HIS A 56 -14.02 3.91 -2.83
N LEU A 57 -13.26 2.81 -2.87
CA LEU A 57 -11.91 2.79 -3.43
C LEU A 57 -11.93 3.08 -4.94
N GLN A 58 -12.86 2.50 -5.69
CA GLN A 58 -13.03 2.76 -7.12
C GLN A 58 -13.42 4.22 -7.41
N GLN A 59 -14.34 4.79 -6.63
CA GLN A 59 -14.74 6.20 -6.72
C GLN A 59 -13.54 7.11 -6.45
N ARG A 60 -12.74 6.81 -5.41
CA ARG A 60 -11.50 7.56 -5.12
C ARG A 60 -10.49 7.45 -6.26
N MET A 61 -10.28 6.27 -6.83
CA MET A 61 -9.40 6.08 -7.99
C MET A 61 -9.89 6.84 -9.22
N THR A 62 -11.21 6.86 -9.45
CA THR A 62 -11.82 7.59 -10.57
C THR A 62 -11.73 9.11 -10.38
N ALA A 63 -11.92 9.62 -9.16
CA ALA A 63 -11.75 11.03 -8.83
C ALA A 63 -10.28 11.46 -9.00
N VAL A 64 -9.32 10.63 -8.58
CA VAL A 64 -7.89 10.85 -8.84
C VAL A 64 -7.60 10.87 -10.34
N LYS A 65 -8.14 9.91 -11.11
CA LYS A 65 -8.00 9.87 -12.57
C LYS A 65 -8.59 11.11 -13.24
N ALA A 66 -9.79 11.53 -12.86
CA ALA A 66 -10.45 12.72 -13.41
C ALA A 66 -9.72 14.02 -13.02
N SER A 67 -9.12 14.10 -11.83
CA SER A 67 -8.26 15.22 -11.44
C SER A 67 -6.99 15.28 -12.30
N VAL A 68 -6.43 14.13 -12.67
CA VAL A 68 -5.29 14.03 -13.60
C VAL A 68 -5.72 14.42 -15.04
N THR A 69 -6.93 14.06 -15.47
CA THR A 69 -7.44 14.44 -16.79
C THR A 69 -7.82 15.92 -16.88
N ARG A 70 -8.38 16.53 -15.81
CA ARG A 70 -8.72 17.97 -15.76
C ARG A 70 -7.49 18.88 -15.76
N THR A 71 -6.30 18.38 -15.43
CA THR A 71 -5.03 19.09 -15.68
C THR A 71 -4.52 18.98 -17.12
N THR A 72 -5.23 18.28 -18.02
CA THR A 72 -4.81 18.10 -19.43
C THR A 72 -5.71 18.75 -20.47
N THR A 73 -6.83 19.39 -20.09
CA THR A 73 -7.78 19.96 -21.07
C THR A 73 -8.19 21.43 -20.85
N SER A 74 -7.53 22.16 -19.95
CA SER A 74 -7.66 23.62 -19.92
C SER A 74 -6.38 24.29 -19.44
N THR A 75 -5.38 24.28 -20.32
CA THR A 75 -4.33 25.29 -20.42
C THR A 75 -3.64 25.07 -21.75
N ASN A 76 -3.82 26.02 -22.66
CA ASN A 76 -2.98 26.14 -23.83
C ASN A 76 -1.50 26.02 -23.41
N GLY A 77 -0.79 25.05 -23.98
CA GLY A 77 0.65 25.13 -24.19
C GLY A 77 1.60 25.14 -22.97
N LEU A 78 1.16 24.82 -21.76
CA LEU A 78 2.10 24.62 -20.64
C LEU A 78 1.76 23.34 -19.91
N LYS A 79 2.39 22.24 -20.35
CA LYS A 79 2.71 21.06 -19.55
C LYS A 79 2.93 21.57 -18.12
N PRO A 80 2.22 21.06 -17.09
CA PRO A 80 2.58 21.38 -15.71
C PRO A 80 4.02 20.91 -15.57
N LYS A 81 4.94 21.84 -15.74
CA LYS A 81 6.29 21.74 -15.24
C LYS A 81 6.07 21.94 -13.75
N ALA A 82 5.48 20.91 -13.10
CA ALA A 82 5.85 20.58 -11.75
C ALA A 82 7.36 20.77 -11.78
N LEU A 83 7.87 21.68 -10.95
CA LEU A 83 9.29 21.77 -10.73
C LEU A 83 9.68 20.34 -10.36
N MET A 84 10.14 19.59 -11.36
CA MET A 84 10.67 18.26 -11.21
C MET A 84 11.97 18.58 -10.50
N VAL A 85 11.90 18.71 -9.18
CA VAL A 85 13.07 18.59 -8.33
C VAL A 85 13.62 17.24 -8.74
N SER A 86 14.64 17.29 -9.59
CA SER A 86 15.19 16.12 -10.23
C SER A 86 15.96 15.39 -9.16
N VAL A 87 15.25 14.56 -8.38
CA VAL A 87 15.90 13.65 -7.45
C VAL A 87 16.81 12.78 -8.30
N THR A 88 18.10 12.90 -8.04
CA THR A 88 19.14 12.12 -8.71
C THR A 88 18.94 10.65 -8.38
N THR A 89 19.37 9.75 -9.26
CA THR A 89 19.31 8.31 -8.95
C THR A 89 20.45 7.99 -8.01
N PHE A 90 20.16 7.35 -6.88
CA PHE A 90 21.20 6.87 -5.96
C PHE A 90 21.64 5.48 -6.36
N GLU A 91 22.90 5.33 -6.74
CA GLU A 91 23.44 4.06 -7.24
C GLU A 91 24.18 3.27 -6.15
N GLY A 92 24.48 3.92 -5.02
CA GLY A 92 25.25 3.34 -3.92
C GLY A 92 26.72 3.19 -4.29
N LYS A 93 27.27 4.14 -5.06
CA LYS A 93 28.70 4.17 -5.40
C LYS A 93 29.52 4.69 -4.21
N GLU A 94 30.78 4.27 -4.13
CA GLU A 94 31.73 4.79 -3.14
C GLU A 94 31.94 6.29 -3.39
N GLY A 95 31.62 7.12 -2.40
CA GLY A 95 31.62 8.59 -2.53
C GLY A 95 30.25 9.23 -2.83
N GLU A 96 29.21 8.46 -3.12
CA GLU A 96 27.83 8.99 -3.14
C GLU A 96 27.29 9.15 -1.72
N SER A 97 26.90 10.38 -1.36
CA SER A 97 26.37 10.66 -0.02
C SER A 97 24.88 10.36 0.06
N LEU A 98 24.52 9.31 0.81
CA LEU A 98 23.12 8.98 1.08
C LEU A 98 22.39 10.12 1.78
N LEU A 99 23.04 10.80 2.73
CA LEU A 99 22.42 11.88 3.50
C LEU A 99 22.02 13.06 2.61
N LEU A 100 22.88 13.41 1.63
CA LEU A 100 22.58 14.45 0.67
C LEU A 100 21.42 14.05 -0.24
N TRP A 101 21.45 12.82 -0.77
CA TRP A 101 20.38 12.29 -1.60
C TRP A 101 19.03 12.23 -0.87
N THR A 102 19.06 11.80 0.39
CA THR A 102 17.90 11.71 1.26
C THR A 102 17.28 13.09 1.53
N ARG A 103 18.12 14.12 1.71
CA ARG A 103 17.65 15.50 1.86
C ARG A 103 17.04 16.05 0.57
N GLU A 104 17.62 15.74 -0.59
CA GLU A 104 17.02 16.07 -1.88
C GLU A 104 15.65 15.42 -2.05
N LEU A 105 15.52 14.17 -1.61
CA LEU A 105 14.29 13.38 -1.68
C LEU A 105 13.21 13.98 -0.77
N GLU A 106 13.55 14.33 0.47
CA GLU A 106 12.65 15.03 1.40
C GLU A 106 12.13 16.37 0.83
N MET A 107 13.03 17.18 0.25
CA MET A 107 12.65 18.46 -0.38
C MET A 107 11.76 18.25 -1.61
N ALA A 108 12.02 17.21 -2.41
CA ALA A 108 11.19 16.84 -3.55
C ALA A 108 9.81 16.37 -3.10
N MET A 109 9.72 15.58 -2.02
CA MET A 109 8.45 15.11 -1.46
C MET A 109 7.60 16.27 -0.94
N GLY A 110 8.22 17.22 -0.23
CA GLY A 110 7.56 18.45 0.22
C GLY A 110 7.09 19.35 -0.93
N SER A 111 7.87 19.42 -2.01
CA SER A 111 7.54 20.23 -3.21
C SER A 111 6.50 19.58 -4.11
N ALA A 112 6.50 18.25 -4.22
CA ALA A 112 5.58 17.48 -5.05
C ALA A 112 4.23 17.21 -4.36
N LEU A 113 4.04 17.69 -3.12
CA LEU A 113 2.84 17.47 -2.32
C LEU A 113 2.45 15.98 -2.25
N LEU A 114 3.43 15.08 -2.12
CA LEU A 114 3.15 13.65 -1.96
C LEU A 114 2.54 13.41 -0.58
N LYS A 115 1.24 13.13 -0.57
CA LYS A 115 0.44 13.04 0.66
C LYS A 115 0.41 11.63 1.25
N THR A 116 0.65 10.61 0.45
CA THR A 116 0.58 9.22 0.91
C THR A 116 1.97 8.63 1.05
N GLU A 117 2.17 7.88 2.13
CA GLU A 117 3.39 7.10 2.37
C GLU A 117 3.72 6.20 1.16
N GLN A 118 2.71 5.59 0.53
CA GLN A 118 2.89 4.76 -0.66
C GLN A 118 3.48 5.52 -1.86
N GLN A 119 3.11 6.79 -2.07
CA GLN A 119 3.69 7.62 -3.12
C GLN A 119 5.14 7.99 -2.81
N ARG A 120 5.45 8.26 -1.53
CA ARG A 120 6.80 8.58 -1.04
C ARG A 120 7.73 7.38 -1.19
N VAL A 121 7.29 6.19 -0.75
CA VAL A 121 8.00 4.92 -0.89
C VAL A 121 8.22 4.56 -2.36
N ALA A 122 7.17 4.64 -3.20
CA ALA A 122 7.30 4.33 -4.63
C ALA A 122 8.29 5.29 -5.33
N LEU A 123 8.30 6.57 -4.97
CA LEU A 123 9.26 7.53 -5.49
C LEU A 123 10.69 7.17 -5.05
N ALA A 124 10.89 6.89 -3.76
CA ALA A 124 12.19 6.49 -3.22
C ALA A 124 12.74 5.26 -3.95
N ILE A 125 11.93 4.19 -4.08
CA ILE A 125 12.31 2.97 -4.79
C ILE A 125 12.62 3.24 -6.27
N SER A 126 11.83 4.10 -6.93
CA SER A 126 12.07 4.46 -8.34
C SER A 126 13.41 5.18 -8.57
N LYS A 127 13.95 5.81 -7.52
CA LYS A 127 15.20 6.57 -7.53
C LYS A 127 16.40 5.79 -7.01
N LEU A 128 16.22 4.54 -6.58
CA LEU A 128 17.33 3.62 -6.33
C LEU A 128 17.79 2.97 -7.64
N GLY A 129 19.09 2.98 -7.88
CA GLY A 129 19.77 2.34 -9.01
C GLY A 129 20.95 1.50 -8.55
N GLY A 130 21.72 0.94 -9.49
CA GLY A 130 22.99 0.27 -9.18
C GLY A 130 22.95 -0.75 -8.04
N ARG A 131 23.88 -0.61 -7.09
CA ARG A 131 23.99 -1.46 -5.89
C ARG A 131 22.84 -1.21 -4.91
N ALA A 132 22.30 0.01 -4.90
CA ALA A 132 21.19 0.39 -4.04
C ALA A 132 19.89 -0.36 -4.37
N ARG A 133 19.68 -0.73 -5.64
CA ARG A 133 18.51 -1.51 -6.07
C ARG A 133 18.55 -2.98 -5.56
N LYS A 134 19.73 -3.49 -5.20
CA LYS A 134 19.91 -4.85 -4.65
C LYS A 134 19.47 -4.97 -3.18
N TRP A 135 19.17 -3.84 -2.53
CA TRP A 135 18.62 -3.79 -1.17
C TRP A 135 17.13 -4.17 -1.10
N ASP A 136 16.45 -4.25 -2.26
CA ASP A 136 15.04 -4.64 -2.39
C ASP A 136 14.78 -6.13 -2.09
N VAL A 137 15.83 -6.93 -1.82
CA VAL A 137 15.68 -8.33 -1.41
C VAL A 137 16.68 -8.67 -0.32
N ARG A 138 16.15 -8.85 0.91
CA ARG A 138 16.61 -9.77 1.98
C ARG A 138 16.26 -9.21 3.36
N SER A 139 15.01 -9.43 3.79
CA SER A 139 14.70 -9.53 5.23
C SER A 139 14.46 -10.97 5.70
N VAL A 140 14.67 -11.98 4.83
CA VAL A 140 14.49 -13.39 5.20
C VAL A 140 15.75 -14.17 4.91
N GLY A 141 16.60 -14.31 5.94
CA GLY A 141 17.55 -15.40 6.12
C GLY A 141 18.84 -15.40 5.27
N GLY A 142 19.99 -15.43 5.96
CA GLY A 142 21.24 -15.97 5.42
C GLY A 142 22.29 -14.93 5.02
N ASP A 143 23.28 -14.78 5.89
CA ASP A 143 24.64 -14.27 5.72
C ASP A 143 24.99 -13.67 4.34
N VAL A 144 24.93 -12.34 4.26
CA VAL A 144 25.77 -11.49 3.40
C VAL A 144 25.93 -10.18 4.17
N THR A 145 27.17 -9.81 4.47
CA THR A 145 27.53 -8.55 5.13
C THR A 145 26.89 -7.36 4.42
N PRO A 146 26.03 -6.58 5.10
CA PRO A 146 25.47 -5.37 4.53
C PRO A 146 26.55 -4.29 4.63
N ASP A 147 27.14 -3.92 3.50
CA ASP A 147 28.03 -2.74 3.37
C ASP A 147 27.23 -1.41 3.45
N MET A 148 26.01 -1.47 3.98
CA MET A 148 25.19 -0.31 4.33
C MET A 148 24.63 -0.57 5.73
N GLY A 149 24.96 0.30 6.67
CA GLY A 149 24.62 0.09 8.08
C GLY A 149 23.10 0.05 8.26
N THR A 150 22.60 -0.78 9.18
CA THR A 150 21.18 -0.85 9.57
C THR A 150 20.54 0.53 9.84
N ALA A 151 21.36 1.53 10.20
CA ALA A 151 20.99 2.93 10.38
C ALA A 151 20.50 3.63 9.10
N GLU A 152 21.03 3.28 7.93
CA GLU A 152 20.73 3.95 6.66
C GLU A 152 19.38 3.50 6.09
N ALA A 153 19.08 2.20 6.17
CA ALA A 153 17.76 1.65 5.84
C ALA A 153 16.67 2.20 6.79
N ALA A 154 16.99 2.35 8.08
CA ALA A 154 16.07 2.95 9.05
C ALA A 154 15.81 4.44 8.76
N THR A 155 16.80 5.17 8.24
CA THR A 155 16.67 6.58 7.88
C THR A 155 15.74 6.76 6.67
N LEU A 156 15.84 5.90 5.65
CA LEU A 156 14.93 5.93 4.50
C LEU A 156 13.49 5.57 4.89
N ALA A 157 13.31 4.57 5.76
CA ALA A 157 12.00 4.21 6.27
C ALA A 157 11.37 5.38 7.06
N SER A 158 12.15 6.01 7.96
CA SER A 158 11.67 7.15 8.77
C SER A 158 11.20 8.33 7.94
N ILE A 159 11.81 8.58 6.79
CA ILE A 159 11.50 9.73 5.93
C ILE A 159 10.32 9.45 5.00
N CYS A 160 10.11 8.19 4.62
CA CYS A 160 8.93 7.80 3.87
C CYS A 160 7.65 7.84 4.73
N SER A 161 7.78 7.56 6.03
CA SER A 161 6.67 7.53 6.99
C SER A 161 6.36 8.87 7.69
N ALA A 162 7.21 9.90 7.52
CA ALA A 162 6.97 11.28 8.01
C ALA A 162 6.23 12.10 6.96
#